data_AF-A0A357MKN5-F1
#
_entry.id   AF-A0A357MKN5-F1
#
_cell.length_a   1.000
_cell.length_b   1.000
_cell.length_c   1.000
_cell.angle_alpha   90.00
_cell.angle_beta   90.00
_cell.angle_gamma   90.00
#
_symmetry.space_group_name_H-M   'P 1'
#
loop_
_entity.id
_entity.type
_entity.pdbx_description
1 polymer ?
#
loop_
_entity_poly.entity_id
_entity_poly.type
_entity_poly.pdbx_seq_one_letter_code
_entity_poly.pdbx_strand_id
1 'polypeptide(L)'
;VPPAGAAADGSSAVTFHNVGSDFPLYDDLQEHVIDAGLAAGAGDQVGTVLYNRGLYAAMLAAEAAKTAMEIHGTKDLTPAMMRDGMEALEITEEKMAALGLPNFGPEFKVSCQNHGGNGMVGMTQWDAEAKEWTLISDFKQSDQDVIQPLIEQDSTAYAEENNLEPQC
;
A
#
# COMPACT_ATOMS: atom_id res chain seq x y z
N VAL A 1 5.89 2.17 15.08
CA VAL A 1 6.68 2.84 16.14
C VAL A 1 5.80 3.95 16.71
N PRO A 2 5.43 3.91 18.00
CA PRO A 2 4.69 4.99 18.64
C PRO A 2 5.58 6.25 18.74
N PRO A 3 5.02 7.47 18.59
CA PRO A 3 5.76 8.71 18.79
C PRO A 3 6.32 8.87 20.21
N ALA A 4 7.26 9.81 20.37
CA ALA A 4 8.09 10.00 21.57
C ALA A 4 7.35 10.59 22.79
N GLY A 5 6.28 9.93 23.24
CA GLY A 5 5.49 10.34 24.41
C GLY A 5 4.72 11.64 24.19
N ALA A 6 4.31 12.30 25.29
CA ALA A 6 3.44 13.48 25.25
C ALA A 6 4.00 14.67 24.46
N ALA A 7 5.33 14.80 24.36
CA ALA A 7 5.96 15.88 23.60
C ALA A 7 5.79 15.75 22.08
N ALA A 8 5.37 14.58 21.59
CA ALA A 8 5.08 14.34 20.18
C ALA A 8 3.61 14.61 19.82
N ASP A 9 2.79 15.05 20.77
CA ASP A 9 1.41 15.44 20.51
C ASP A 9 1.31 16.48 19.39
N GLY A 10 0.35 16.31 18.49
CA GLY A 10 0.16 17.16 17.32
C GLY A 10 1.21 16.99 16.21
N SER A 11 2.20 16.10 16.36
CA SER A 11 3.16 15.82 15.29
C SER A 11 2.45 15.22 14.08
N SER A 12 2.83 15.66 12.89
CA SER A 12 2.24 15.20 11.63
C SER A 12 3.19 14.30 10.86
N ALA A 13 2.63 13.33 10.13
CA ALA A 13 3.38 12.42 9.26
C ALA A 13 2.65 12.18 7.94
N VAL A 14 3.43 12.11 6.84
CA VAL A 14 2.92 11.76 5.51
C VAL A 14 2.60 10.26 5.46
N THR A 15 1.48 9.91 4.85
CA THR A 15 1.04 8.53 4.65
C THR A 15 0.48 8.31 3.24
N PHE A 16 0.43 7.06 2.80
CA PHE A 16 -0.23 6.61 1.57
C PHE A 16 -1.36 5.61 1.85
N HIS A 17 -1.69 5.40 3.14
CA HIS A 17 -2.77 4.54 3.60
C HIS A 17 -3.40 5.11 4.87
N ASN A 18 -4.61 4.67 5.18
CA ASN A 18 -5.38 5.08 6.33
C ASN A 18 -4.88 4.37 7.61
N VAL A 19 -5.38 4.83 8.75
CA VAL A 19 -4.89 4.50 10.09
C VAL A 19 -6.00 3.87 10.93
N GLY A 20 -5.61 3.22 12.04
CA GLY A 20 -6.55 2.53 12.92
C GLY A 20 -7.02 1.19 12.35
N SER A 21 -8.03 0.62 13.00
CA SER A 21 -8.56 -0.72 12.73
C SER A 21 -10.08 -0.77 12.56
N ASP A 22 -10.74 0.37 12.41
CA ASP A 22 -12.19 0.45 12.21
C ASP A 22 -12.55 0.18 10.74
N PHE A 23 -12.22 -1.03 10.26
CA PHE A 23 -12.51 -1.49 8.91
C PHE A 23 -13.07 -2.92 8.94
N PRO A 24 -14.04 -3.27 8.06
CA PRO A 24 -14.63 -4.61 8.04
C PRO A 24 -13.62 -5.76 7.95
N LEU A 25 -12.49 -5.58 7.25
CA LEU A 25 -11.44 -6.59 7.15
C LEU A 25 -10.87 -7.00 8.53
N TYR A 26 -10.91 -6.10 9.53
CA TYR A 26 -10.42 -6.42 10.87
C TYR A 26 -11.29 -7.44 11.61
N ASP A 27 -12.59 -7.50 11.30
CA ASP A 27 -13.47 -8.55 11.83
C ASP A 27 -13.09 -9.92 11.25
N ASP A 28 -12.86 -9.99 9.94
CA ASP A 28 -12.39 -11.21 9.27
C ASP A 28 -11.00 -11.64 9.78
N LEU A 29 -10.10 -10.69 10.02
CA LEU A 29 -8.78 -10.95 10.63
C LEU A 29 -8.92 -11.51 12.04
N GLN A 30 -9.84 -10.96 12.83
CA GLN A 30 -10.10 -11.46 14.18
C GLN A 30 -10.59 -12.91 14.13
N GLU A 31 -11.62 -13.19 13.34
CA GLU A 31 -12.23 -14.53 13.25
C GLU A 31 -11.27 -15.57 12.65
N HIS A 32 -10.69 -15.27 11.49
CA HIS A 32 -10.01 -16.28 10.68
C HIS A 32 -8.52 -16.40 10.98
N VAL A 33 -7.91 -15.40 11.62
CA VAL A 33 -6.46 -15.41 11.89
C VAL A 33 -6.17 -15.37 13.39
N ILE A 34 -6.72 -14.40 14.11
CA ILE A 34 -6.37 -14.19 15.51
C ILE A 34 -6.99 -15.26 16.41
N ASP A 35 -8.31 -15.44 16.34
CA ASP A 35 -9.05 -16.44 17.13
C ASP A 35 -8.66 -17.87 16.74
N ALA A 36 -8.26 -18.07 15.49
CA ALA A 36 -7.71 -19.32 14.98
C ALA A 36 -6.26 -19.62 15.47
N GLY A 37 -5.61 -18.68 16.17
CA GLY A 37 -4.24 -18.84 16.66
C GLY A 37 -3.17 -18.80 15.57
N LEU A 38 -3.47 -18.19 14.41
CA LEU A 38 -2.58 -18.08 13.25
C LEU A 38 -1.86 -16.74 13.19
N ALA A 39 -2.10 -15.84 14.15
CA ALA A 39 -1.41 -14.56 14.23
C ALA A 39 0.11 -14.75 14.41
N ALA A 40 0.88 -13.96 13.66
CA ALA A 40 2.34 -13.90 13.80
C ALA A 40 2.76 -12.85 14.84
N GLY A 41 3.90 -13.08 15.48
CA GLY A 41 4.46 -12.14 16.45
C GLY A 41 3.71 -12.13 17.79
N ALA A 42 3.78 -11.00 18.50
CA ALA A 42 3.20 -10.87 19.84
C ALA A 42 1.70 -10.55 19.85
N GLY A 43 1.08 -10.33 18.68
CA GLY A 43 -0.35 -9.97 18.55
C GLY A 43 -0.71 -8.55 19.00
N ASP A 44 0.25 -7.75 19.45
CA ASP A 44 0.06 -6.42 20.03
C ASP A 44 0.19 -5.27 19.01
N GLN A 45 0.35 -5.59 17.73
CA GLN A 45 0.54 -4.61 16.65
C GLN A 45 -0.70 -4.41 15.77
N VAL A 46 -1.76 -5.19 15.96
CA VAL A 46 -2.99 -5.14 15.13
C VAL A 46 -3.54 -3.71 15.12
N GLY A 47 -3.85 -3.18 13.94
CA GLY A 47 -4.38 -1.81 13.77
C GLY A 47 -3.34 -0.68 13.85
N THR A 48 -2.08 -0.98 14.21
CA THR A 48 -1.02 0.04 14.18
C THR A 48 -0.68 0.43 12.74
N VAL A 49 -0.13 1.64 12.56
CA VAL A 49 0.26 2.16 11.23
C VAL A 49 1.15 1.17 10.44
N LEU A 50 2.08 0.48 11.11
CA LEU A 50 2.96 -0.47 10.44
C LEU A 50 2.28 -1.80 10.12
N TYR A 51 1.35 -2.24 10.97
CA TYR A 51 0.52 -3.40 10.68
C TYR A 51 -0.38 -3.13 9.48
N ASN A 52 -1.05 -1.97 9.46
CA ASN A 52 -1.83 -1.46 8.33
C ASN A 52 -1.02 -1.46 7.04
N ARG A 53 0.24 -1.00 7.09
CA ARG A 53 1.12 -0.99 5.92
C ARG A 53 1.42 -2.39 5.40
N GLY A 54 1.72 -3.34 6.29
CA GLY A 54 1.98 -4.73 5.93
C GLY A 54 0.74 -5.42 5.37
N LEU A 55 -0.41 -5.22 6.02
CA LEU A 55 -1.72 -5.70 5.58
C LEU A 55 -2.06 -5.18 4.19
N TYR A 56 -1.89 -3.88 3.95
CA TYR A 56 -2.17 -3.28 2.64
C TYR A 56 -1.23 -3.80 1.56
N ALA A 57 0.07 -3.91 1.83
CA ALA A 57 1.02 -4.52 0.90
C ALA A 57 0.65 -5.97 0.55
N ALA A 58 0.21 -6.77 1.54
CA ALA A 58 -0.24 -8.14 1.32
C ALA A 58 -1.54 -8.20 0.49
N MET A 59 -2.49 -7.30 0.74
CA MET A 59 -3.70 -7.17 -0.07
C MET A 59 -3.36 -6.86 -1.53
N LEU A 60 -2.49 -5.88 -1.78
CA LEU A 60 -2.06 -5.51 -3.13
C LEU A 60 -1.36 -6.67 -3.85
N ALA A 61 -0.48 -7.39 -3.16
CA ALA A 61 0.18 -8.57 -3.72
C ALA A 61 -0.82 -9.69 -4.04
N ALA A 62 -1.82 -9.91 -3.18
CA ALA A 62 -2.86 -10.91 -3.43
C ALA A 62 -3.74 -10.53 -4.63
N GLU A 63 -4.12 -9.25 -4.77
CA GLU A 63 -4.89 -8.77 -5.92
C GLU A 63 -4.08 -8.84 -7.22
N ALA A 64 -2.79 -8.48 -7.20
CA ALA A 64 -1.92 -8.65 -8.36
C ALA A 64 -1.79 -10.13 -8.77
N ALA A 65 -1.73 -11.05 -7.80
CA ALA A 65 -1.70 -12.48 -8.08
C ALA A 65 -3.03 -12.94 -8.70
N LYS A 66 -4.18 -12.49 -8.22
CA LYS A 66 -5.49 -12.78 -8.85
C LYS A 66 -5.54 -12.28 -10.29
N THR A 67 -5.09 -11.05 -10.54
CA THR A 67 -4.99 -10.49 -11.89
C THR A 67 -4.07 -11.33 -12.78
N ALA A 68 -2.91 -11.77 -12.29
CA ALA A 68 -2.03 -12.69 -13.03
C ALA A 68 -2.71 -14.03 -13.34
N MET A 69 -3.45 -14.60 -12.38
CA MET A 69 -4.18 -15.86 -12.57
C MET A 69 -5.25 -15.72 -13.65
N GLU A 70 -5.93 -14.57 -13.72
CA GLU A 70 -6.91 -14.26 -14.75
C GLU A 70 -6.26 -14.09 -16.12
N ILE A 71 -5.15 -13.35 -16.22
CA ILE A 71 -4.40 -13.13 -17.47
C ILE A 71 -3.92 -14.46 -18.06
N HIS A 72 -3.35 -15.33 -17.22
CA HIS A 72 -2.66 -16.54 -17.66
C HIS A 72 -3.49 -17.82 -17.55
N GLY A 73 -4.68 -17.76 -16.96
CA GLY A 73 -5.58 -18.90 -16.80
C GLY A 73 -5.02 -20.04 -15.93
N THR A 74 -4.11 -19.74 -15.00
CA THR A 74 -3.46 -20.72 -14.13
C THR A 74 -3.26 -20.20 -12.72
N LYS A 75 -3.25 -21.10 -11.74
CA LYS A 75 -2.90 -20.80 -10.33
C LYS A 75 -1.41 -20.96 -10.05
N ASP A 76 -0.70 -21.71 -10.90
CA ASP A 76 0.74 -21.97 -10.77
C ASP A 76 1.52 -20.85 -11.47
N LEU A 77 1.57 -19.68 -10.82
CA LEU A 77 2.19 -18.49 -11.39
C LEU A 77 3.73 -18.61 -11.40
N THR A 78 4.32 -18.29 -12.55
CA THR A 78 5.76 -18.01 -12.65
C THR A 78 6.05 -16.57 -12.23
N PRO A 79 7.31 -16.22 -11.92
CA PRO A 79 7.67 -14.83 -11.60
C PRO A 79 7.30 -13.83 -12.71
N ALA A 80 7.47 -14.21 -13.99
CA ALA A 80 7.08 -13.36 -15.11
C ALA A 80 5.56 -13.13 -15.18
N MET A 81 4.77 -14.16 -14.91
CA MET A 81 3.31 -14.04 -14.85
C MET A 81 2.87 -13.14 -13.69
N MET A 82 3.55 -13.24 -12.54
CA MET A 82 3.27 -12.37 -11.40
C MET A 82 3.58 -10.90 -11.72
N ARG A 83 4.69 -10.63 -12.42
CA ARG A 83 5.00 -9.28 -12.92
C ARG A 83 3.87 -8.77 -13.81
N ASP A 84 3.39 -9.55 -14.77
CA ASP A 84 2.30 -9.13 -15.66
C ASP A 84 1.03 -8.77 -14.86
N GLY A 85 0.72 -9.50 -13.78
CA GLY A 85 -0.38 -9.16 -12.88
C GLY A 85 -0.15 -7.89 -12.06
N MET A 86 1.08 -7.65 -11.60
CA MET A 86 1.43 -6.39 -10.94
C MET A 86 1.34 -5.20 -11.90
N GLU A 87 1.84 -5.35 -13.13
CA GLU A 87 1.80 -4.32 -14.17
C GLU A 87 0.40 -4.06 -14.73
N ALA A 88 -0.56 -4.95 -14.46
CA ALA A 88 -1.97 -4.78 -14.80
C ALA A 88 -2.86 -4.44 -13.59
N LEU A 89 -2.27 -4.24 -12.40
CA LEU A 89 -3.02 -4.01 -11.18
C LEU A 89 -3.78 -2.69 -11.22
N GLU A 90 -5.08 -2.77 -10.91
CA GLU A 90 -5.97 -1.63 -10.76
C GLU A 90 -6.72 -1.73 -9.43
N ILE A 91 -6.58 -0.70 -8.60
CA ILE A 91 -7.18 -0.56 -7.28
C ILE A 91 -8.12 0.64 -7.31
N THR A 92 -9.42 0.35 -7.30
CA THR A 92 -10.51 1.33 -7.18
C THR A 92 -11.06 1.34 -5.76
N GLU A 93 -11.79 2.39 -5.37
CA GLU A 93 -12.47 2.42 -4.09
C GLU A 93 -13.51 1.30 -3.98
N GLU A 94 -14.21 0.98 -5.08
CA GLU A 94 -15.14 -0.17 -5.11
C GLU A 94 -14.43 -1.47 -4.75
N LYS A 95 -13.23 -1.71 -5.31
CA LYS A 95 -12.43 -2.90 -5.00
C LYS A 95 -11.95 -2.87 -3.54
N MET A 96 -11.45 -1.75 -3.06
CA MET A 96 -10.99 -1.62 -1.67
C MET A 96 -12.14 -1.86 -0.67
N ALA A 97 -13.31 -1.27 -0.91
CA ALA A 97 -14.50 -1.48 -0.10
C ALA A 97 -14.97 -2.95 -0.13
N ALA A 98 -14.96 -3.60 -1.30
CA ALA A 98 -15.30 -5.01 -1.44
C ALA A 98 -14.33 -5.94 -0.70
N LEU A 99 -13.07 -5.51 -0.51
CA LEU A 99 -12.05 -6.20 0.28
C LEU A 99 -12.08 -5.81 1.77
N GLY A 100 -13.09 -5.05 2.21
CA GLY A 100 -13.27 -4.67 3.61
C GLY A 100 -12.36 -3.53 4.07
N LEU A 101 -11.80 -2.74 3.15
CA LEU A 101 -10.91 -1.61 3.41
C LEU A 101 -11.40 -0.31 2.71
N PRO A 102 -12.64 0.15 2.94
CA PRO A 102 -13.14 1.36 2.31
C PRO A 102 -12.28 2.58 2.66
N ASN A 103 -11.97 3.42 1.66
CA ASN A 103 -11.16 4.64 1.77
C ASN A 103 -9.81 4.42 2.47
N PHE A 104 -9.23 3.22 2.33
CA PHE A 104 -7.99 2.87 3.01
C PHE A 104 -6.76 3.43 2.31
N GLY A 105 -6.81 3.68 1.00
CA GLY A 105 -5.74 4.29 0.24
C GLY A 105 -6.27 5.08 -0.95
N PRO A 106 -5.41 5.75 -1.70
CA PRO A 106 -5.81 6.37 -2.97
C PRO A 106 -6.08 5.29 -4.02
N GLU A 107 -6.97 5.60 -4.97
CA GLU A 107 -7.11 4.79 -6.19
C GLU A 107 -5.87 4.91 -7.07
N PHE A 108 -5.48 3.81 -7.73
CA PHE A 108 -4.37 3.82 -8.66
C PHE A 108 -4.44 2.67 -9.66
N LYS A 109 -3.67 2.85 -10.74
CA LYS A 109 -3.44 1.84 -11.76
C LYS A 109 -1.95 1.76 -12.03
N VAL A 110 -1.46 0.54 -12.14
CA VAL A 110 -0.09 0.23 -12.51
C VAL A 110 -0.01 0.00 -14.03
N SER A 111 1.15 0.27 -14.61
CA SER A 111 1.50 -0.11 -15.98
C SER A 111 2.97 -0.48 -16.05
N CYS A 112 3.45 -1.05 -17.15
CA CYS A 112 4.88 -1.28 -17.37
C CYS A 112 5.69 0.02 -17.17
N GLN A 113 5.21 1.16 -17.72
CA GLN A 113 5.87 2.46 -17.58
C GLN A 113 5.74 3.09 -16.19
N ASN A 114 4.80 2.62 -15.35
CA ASN A 114 4.55 3.20 -14.03
C ASN A 114 4.28 2.11 -12.99
N HIS A 115 5.34 1.68 -12.32
CA HIS A 115 5.29 0.74 -11.19
C HIS A 115 4.93 1.40 -9.85
N GLY A 116 4.92 2.74 -9.78
CA GLY A 116 4.72 3.51 -8.54
C GLY A 116 3.30 4.06 -8.34
N GLY A 117 2.43 3.96 -9.35
CA GLY A 117 1.11 4.58 -9.35
C GLY A 117 1.18 6.11 -9.41
N ASN A 118 0.16 6.79 -8.89
CA ASN A 118 0.02 8.25 -9.04
C ASN A 118 0.74 9.07 -7.95
N GLY A 119 1.46 8.43 -7.03
CA GLY A 119 2.23 9.12 -5.98
C GLY A 119 1.39 10.00 -5.04
N MET A 120 0.16 9.56 -4.75
CA MET A 120 -0.80 10.27 -3.91
C MET A 120 -0.50 10.05 -2.41
N VAL A 121 -0.50 11.13 -1.63
CA VAL A 121 -0.19 11.07 -0.19
C VAL A 121 -1.14 11.94 0.63
N GLY A 122 -1.44 11.50 1.85
CA GLY A 122 -2.22 12.23 2.85
C GLY A 122 -1.36 12.60 4.06
N MET A 123 -1.92 13.42 4.95
CA MET A 123 -1.29 13.81 6.21
C MET A 123 -2.04 13.20 7.39
N THR A 124 -1.29 12.60 8.30
CA THR A 124 -1.80 12.11 9.58
C THR A 124 -1.26 12.97 10.72
N GLN A 125 -1.98 13.00 11.85
CA GLN A 125 -1.54 13.67 13.07
C GLN A 125 -1.69 12.74 14.27
N TRP A 126 -0.70 12.79 15.17
CA TRP A 126 -0.67 12.02 16.40
C TRP A 126 -1.37 12.75 17.54
N ASP A 127 -2.28 12.05 18.22
CA ASP A 127 -2.86 12.43 19.50
C ASP A 127 -2.17 11.61 20.60
N ALA A 128 -1.43 12.27 21.49
CA ALA A 128 -0.67 11.58 22.54
C ALA A 128 -1.53 11.14 23.73
N GLU A 129 -2.70 11.75 23.94
CA GLU A 129 -3.63 11.39 25.00
C GLU A 129 -4.40 10.12 24.60
N ALA A 130 -5.00 10.12 23.41
CA ALA A 130 -5.69 8.98 22.84
C ALA A 130 -4.72 7.86 22.41
N LYS A 131 -3.46 8.22 22.12
CA LYS A 131 -2.44 7.35 21.52
C LYS A 131 -2.85 6.84 20.13
N GLU A 132 -3.44 7.72 19.35
CA GLU A 132 -4.01 7.41 18.05
C GLU A 132 -3.45 8.32 16.95
N TRP A 133 -3.44 7.78 15.73
CA TRP A 133 -3.20 8.58 14.53
C TRP A 133 -4.54 8.86 13.87
N THR A 134 -4.71 10.08 13.37
CA THR A 134 -5.89 10.49 12.58
C THR A 134 -5.44 10.99 11.23
N LEU A 135 -6.14 10.59 10.15
CA LEU A 135 -5.97 11.20 8.84
C LEU A 135 -6.62 12.59 8.84
N ILE A 136 -5.83 13.64 8.64
CA ILE A 136 -6.25 15.05 8.73
C ILE A 136 -6.32 15.75 7.36
N SER A 137 -6.14 15.01 6.28
CA SER A 137 -6.28 15.53 4.91
C SER A 137 -6.72 14.44 3.95
N ASP A 138 -7.32 14.85 2.84
CA ASP A 138 -7.46 14.00 1.66
C ASP A 138 -6.07 13.63 1.10
N PHE A 139 -6.02 12.56 0.30
CA PHE A 139 -4.84 12.21 -0.48
C PHE A 139 -4.66 13.20 -1.65
N LYS A 140 -3.45 13.73 -1.80
CA LYS A 140 -3.09 14.71 -2.83
C LYS A 140 -1.93 14.19 -3.68
N GLN A 141 -1.97 14.56 -4.95
CA GLN A 141 -0.94 14.15 -5.91
C GLN A 141 0.34 14.94 -5.67
N SER A 142 1.47 14.24 -5.76
CA SER A 142 2.79 14.87 -5.82
C SER A 142 3.05 15.52 -7.18
N ASP A 143 3.95 16.50 -7.25
CA ASP A 143 4.22 17.28 -8.46
C ASP A 143 4.97 16.45 -9.52
N GLN A 144 4.22 15.79 -10.40
CA GLN A 144 4.76 14.88 -11.41
C GLN A 144 5.55 15.62 -12.50
N ASP A 145 5.24 16.88 -12.79
CA ASP A 145 6.00 17.67 -13.78
C ASP A 145 7.44 17.91 -13.31
N VAL A 146 7.67 17.89 -11.99
CA VAL A 146 9.00 17.97 -11.37
C VAL A 146 9.62 16.60 -11.18
N ILE A 147 8.84 15.60 -10.74
CA ILE A 147 9.36 14.29 -10.34
C ILE A 147 9.61 13.37 -11.54
N GLN A 148 8.74 13.36 -12.54
CA GLN A 148 8.83 12.44 -13.67
C GLN A 148 10.13 12.58 -14.49
N PRO A 149 10.64 13.81 -14.77
CA PRO A 149 11.94 13.95 -15.44
C PRO A 149 13.11 13.37 -14.64
N LEU A 150 13.04 13.42 -13.30
CA LEU A 150 14.06 12.83 -12.43
C LEU A 150 13.99 11.31 -12.45
N ILE A 151 12.78 10.74 -12.44
CA ILE A 151 12.57 9.28 -12.59
C ILE A 151 13.15 8.80 -13.92
N GLU A 152 12.85 9.49 -15.02
CA GLU A 152 13.34 9.11 -16.36
C GLU A 152 14.87 9.20 -16.43
N GLN A 153 15.45 10.28 -15.92
CA GLN A 153 16.90 10.47 -15.88
C GLN A 153 17.59 9.35 -15.07
N ASP A 154 17.13 9.09 -13.86
CA ASP A 154 17.77 8.10 -12.97
C ASP A 154 17.57 6.66 -13.49
N SER A 155 16.39 6.35 -14.04
CA SER A 155 16.11 5.03 -14.63
C SER A 155 16.96 4.77 -15.88
N THR A 156 17.12 5.78 -16.73
CA THR A 156 17.96 5.69 -17.93
C THR A 156 19.42 5.52 -17.56
N ALA A 157 19.93 6.34 -16.62
CA ALA A 157 21.30 6.23 -16.15
C ALA A 157 21.59 4.85 -15.55
N TYR A 158 20.68 4.32 -14.72
CA TYR A 158 20.82 2.98 -14.15
C TYR A 158 20.85 1.90 -15.24
N ALA A 159 20.01 2.00 -16.26
CA ALA A 159 19.98 1.05 -17.37
C ALA A 159 21.31 1.07 -18.17
N GLU A 160 21.84 2.25 -18.48
CA GLU A 160 23.13 2.42 -19.14
C GLU A 160 24.29 1.83 -18.31
N GLU A 161 24.35 2.16 -17.01
CA GLU A 161 25.39 1.66 -16.10
C GLU A 161 25.39 0.13 -15.97
N ASN A 162 24.22 -0.49 -16.05
CA ASN A 162 24.03 -1.93 -15.86
C ASN A 162 23.87 -2.71 -17.17
N ASN A 163 24.01 -2.06 -18.34
CA ASN A 163 23.83 -2.66 -19.66
C ASN A 163 22.45 -3.35 -19.81
N LEU A 164 21.39 -2.68 -19.35
CA LEU A 164 20.01 -3.15 -19.42
C LEU A 164 19.30 -2.48 -20.61
N GLU A 165 18.57 -3.27 -21.38
CA GLU A 165 17.65 -2.76 -22.41
C GLU A 165 16.29 -2.44 -21.75
N PRO A 166 15.79 -1.19 -21.84
CA PRO A 166 14.46 -0.82 -21.35
C PRO A 166 13.37 -1.69 -21.99
N GLN A 167 12.43 -2.20 -21.19
CA GLN A 167 11.31 -3.03 -21.69
C GLN A 167 10.07 -2.20 -22.03
N CYS A 168 10.01 -1.03 -21.44
CA CYS A 168 9.08 0.07 -21.54
C CYS A 168 9.79 1.28 -20.91
#